data_AF-A0AAE0FCJ8-F1
#
_entry.id   AF-A0AAE0FCJ8-F1
#
_cell.length_a   1.000
_cell.length_b   1.000
_cell.length_c   1.000
_cell.angle_alpha   90.00
_cell.angle_beta   90.00
_cell.angle_gamma   90.00
#
_symmetry.space_group_name_H-M   'P 1'
#
loop_
_entity.id
_entity.type
_entity.pdbx_description
1 polymer ?
#
loop_
_entity_poly.entity_id
_entity_poly.type
_entity_poly.pdbx_seq_one_letter_code
_entity_poly.pdbx_strand_id
1 'polypeptide(L)'
;MAGPSPSMFQRRLRPPTILGIQRCDPCTRLTPWIPVSAQARLMSGTREILRSQQGLTEHANYHEYCKLLGRLKTNYQLSELVNVENYAEWIQLVAEFTIKSLQSWQWASGSVFYLLGLWGRLVSSMPYLKGDSPSMLESYVPQITEAYITSRLDSVHAIVTVPPHPFPPLLCSQDPEDV
;
A
#
# COMPACT_ATOMS: atom_id res chain seq x y z
N MET A 1 53.77 -39.92 45.79
CA MET A 1 53.38 -38.70 46.54
C MET A 1 52.13 -38.14 45.90
N ALA A 2 50.99 -38.53 46.45
CA ALA A 2 49.66 -38.08 46.04
C ALA A 2 49.32 -36.81 46.84
N GLY A 3 49.10 -35.70 46.15
CA GLY A 3 48.61 -34.46 46.75
C GLY A 3 47.07 -34.46 46.84
N PRO A 4 46.47 -33.99 47.94
CA PRO A 4 45.03 -34.04 48.15
C PRO A 4 44.29 -32.80 47.61
N SER A 5 43.00 -32.98 47.35
CA SER A 5 42.01 -31.97 46.96
C SER A 5 41.98 -30.72 47.84
N PRO A 6 41.51 -29.60 47.28
CA PRO A 6 40.63 -28.68 47.98
C PRO A 6 39.24 -28.70 47.36
N SER A 7 38.28 -29.02 48.22
CA SER A 7 36.84 -28.92 48.01
C SER A 7 36.37 -27.46 48.12
N MET A 8 35.16 -27.23 47.58
CA MET A 8 34.25 -26.15 47.92
C MET A 8 34.66 -24.71 47.54
N PHE A 9 34.13 -24.24 46.41
CA PHE A 9 33.13 -23.17 46.35
C PHE A 9 32.99 -22.72 44.89
N GLN A 10 32.06 -23.29 44.15
CA GLN A 10 31.45 -22.55 43.05
C GLN A 10 29.96 -22.87 43.03
N ARG A 11 29.22 -21.84 43.43
CA ARG A 11 27.80 -21.85 43.69
C ARG A 11 27.05 -22.21 42.43
N ARG A 12 26.09 -23.11 42.61
CA ARG A 12 24.99 -23.38 41.70
C ARG A 12 24.33 -22.06 41.31
N LEU A 13 24.39 -21.72 40.02
CA LEU A 13 23.34 -20.99 39.32
C LEU A 13 23.23 -21.57 37.91
N ARG A 14 22.70 -22.80 37.83
CA ARG A 14 22.06 -23.29 36.61
C ARG A 14 20.59 -22.92 36.71
N PRO A 15 20.07 -22.00 35.88
CA PRO A 15 18.63 -21.88 35.74
C PRO A 15 18.09 -23.13 35.01
N PRO A 16 16.90 -23.61 35.40
CA PRO A 16 16.31 -24.82 34.86
C PRO A 16 15.87 -24.63 33.41
N THR A 17 16.00 -25.72 32.66
CA THR A 17 15.29 -25.98 31.40
C THR A 17 13.80 -25.72 31.59
N ILE A 18 13.34 -24.52 31.23
CA ILE A 18 11.92 -24.24 31.08
C ILE A 18 11.56 -24.59 29.65
N LEU A 19 10.66 -25.56 29.55
CA LEU A 19 9.91 -25.97 28.38
C LEU A 19 9.59 -24.79 27.46
N GLY A 20 9.78 -25.05 26.16
CA GLY A 20 9.01 -24.48 25.04
C GLY A 20 8.13 -23.29 25.38
N ILE A 21 8.75 -22.12 25.50
CA ILE A 21 8.06 -20.88 25.15
C ILE A 21 8.00 -20.89 23.63
N GLN A 22 7.01 -21.61 23.09
CA GLN A 22 6.31 -21.09 21.93
C GLN A 22 6.05 -19.63 22.27
N ARG A 23 6.66 -18.71 21.53
CA ARG A 23 6.11 -17.36 21.43
C ARG A 23 4.67 -17.56 21.00
N CYS A 24 3.76 -17.50 21.96
CA CYS A 24 2.40 -17.14 21.69
C CYS A 24 2.48 -15.75 21.08
N ASP A 25 2.47 -15.66 19.76
CA ASP A 25 2.14 -14.44 19.04
C ASP A 25 0.68 -14.12 19.40
N PRO A 26 0.40 -13.16 20.30
CA PRO A 26 -0.96 -12.83 20.69
C PRO A 26 -1.38 -11.63 19.84
N CYS A 27 -1.50 -11.80 18.51
CA CYS A 27 -2.11 -10.77 17.67
C CYS A 27 -2.64 -11.22 16.30
N THR A 28 -2.44 -12.47 15.87
CA THR A 28 -2.89 -12.91 14.53
C THR A 28 -4.17 -13.73 14.53
N ARG A 29 -4.86 -13.86 15.67
CA ARG A 29 -5.99 -14.80 15.81
C ARG A 29 -7.30 -14.15 16.25
N LEU A 30 -7.62 -12.95 15.73
CA LEU A 30 -8.93 -12.31 15.93
C LEU A 30 -9.49 -11.65 14.65
N THR A 31 -9.64 -12.42 13.57
CA THR A 31 -10.71 -12.18 12.59
C THR A 31 -11.49 -13.48 12.32
N PRO A 32 -12.45 -13.87 13.18
CA PRO A 32 -13.06 -15.21 13.11
C PRO A 32 -14.16 -15.42 12.06
N TRP A 33 -14.41 -14.53 11.09
CA TRP A 33 -15.62 -14.65 10.24
C TRP A 33 -15.47 -14.34 8.75
N ILE A 34 -14.26 -14.25 8.22
CA ILE A 34 -14.10 -14.23 6.77
C ILE A 34 -13.38 -15.52 6.37
N PRO A 35 -14.09 -16.54 5.87
CA PRO A 35 -13.43 -17.74 5.37
C PRO A 35 -12.47 -17.33 4.27
N VAL A 36 -11.29 -17.96 4.21
CA VAL A 36 -10.24 -17.71 3.21
C VAL A 36 -10.78 -17.68 1.77
N SER A 37 -11.89 -18.39 1.52
CA SER A 37 -12.65 -18.40 0.26
C SER A 37 -13.28 -17.05 -0.13
N ALA A 38 -13.71 -16.23 0.83
CA ALA A 38 -14.36 -14.95 0.53
C ALA A 38 -13.36 -13.93 -0.02
N GLN A 39 -12.09 -14.01 0.36
CA GLN A 39 -11.11 -13.02 -0.07
C GLN A 39 -10.37 -13.40 -1.35
N ALA A 40 -10.16 -14.69 -1.62
CA ALA A 40 -9.78 -15.14 -2.96
C ALA A 40 -10.82 -14.67 -4.00
N ARG A 41 -12.11 -14.68 -3.62
CA ARG A 41 -13.19 -14.11 -4.43
C ARG A 41 -13.11 -12.59 -4.57
N LEU A 42 -12.76 -11.84 -3.51
CA LEU A 42 -12.56 -10.39 -3.61
C LEU A 42 -11.37 -10.03 -4.51
N MET A 43 -10.26 -10.74 -4.39
CA MET A 43 -9.07 -10.52 -5.22
C MET A 43 -9.35 -10.87 -6.68
N SER A 44 -10.03 -12.00 -6.93
CA SER A 44 -10.50 -12.37 -8.28
C SER A 44 -11.49 -11.34 -8.85
N GLY A 45 -12.41 -10.82 -8.03
CA GLY A 45 -13.35 -9.78 -8.44
C GLY A 45 -12.66 -8.46 -8.79
N THR A 46 -11.73 -7.99 -7.96
CA THR A 46 -10.94 -6.79 -8.25
C THR A 46 -10.04 -6.97 -9.49
N ARG A 47 -9.46 -8.17 -9.66
CA ARG A 47 -8.74 -8.53 -10.89
C ARG A 47 -9.62 -8.41 -12.13
N GLU A 48 -10.83 -8.96 -12.10
CA GLU A 48 -11.73 -8.95 -13.27
C GLU A 48 -12.20 -7.54 -13.62
N ILE A 49 -12.44 -6.68 -12.63
CA ILE A 49 -12.76 -5.26 -12.84
C ILE A 49 -11.58 -4.56 -13.53
N LEU A 50 -10.34 -4.81 -13.11
CA LEU A 50 -9.16 -4.24 -13.78
C LEU A 50 -8.99 -4.75 -15.21
N ARG A 51 -9.26 -6.03 -15.44
CA ARG A 51 -9.13 -6.67 -16.77
C ARG A 51 -10.17 -6.16 -17.76
N SER A 52 -11.41 -6.05 -17.31
CA SER A 52 -12.52 -5.55 -18.13
C SER A 52 -12.60 -4.03 -18.20
N GLN A 53 -11.86 -3.32 -17.32
CA GLN A 53 -12.00 -1.88 -17.07
C GLN A 53 -13.45 -1.44 -16.79
N GLN A 54 -14.29 -2.35 -16.31
CA GLN A 54 -15.72 -2.13 -16.19
C GLN A 54 -16.02 -1.06 -15.14
N GLY A 55 -16.68 0.03 -15.55
CA GLY A 55 -17.12 1.10 -14.66
C GLY A 55 -16.02 2.01 -14.14
N LEU A 56 -14.75 1.83 -14.55
CA LEU A 56 -13.63 2.69 -14.15
C LEU A 56 -13.58 4.03 -14.92
N THR A 57 -14.44 4.21 -15.92
CA THR A 57 -14.61 5.50 -16.63
C THR A 57 -15.32 6.54 -15.78
N GLU A 58 -16.17 6.10 -14.85
CA GLU A 58 -16.94 6.98 -13.97
C GLU A 58 -16.14 7.33 -12.72
N HIS A 59 -15.99 8.63 -12.45
CA HIS A 59 -15.13 9.13 -11.35
C HIS A 59 -15.54 8.58 -9.97
N ALA A 60 -16.84 8.48 -9.70
CA ALA A 60 -17.35 7.95 -8.42
C ALA A 60 -16.98 6.47 -8.23
N ASN A 61 -17.18 5.65 -9.27
CA ASN A 61 -16.86 4.22 -9.24
C ASN A 61 -15.35 4.00 -9.12
N TYR A 62 -14.55 4.79 -9.85
CA TYR A 62 -13.10 4.79 -9.75
C TYR A 62 -12.62 5.07 -8.32
N HIS A 63 -13.20 6.08 -7.67
CA HIS A 63 -12.84 6.45 -6.31
C HIS A 63 -13.15 5.33 -5.30
N GLU A 64 -14.35 4.75 -5.37
CA GLU A 64 -14.74 3.63 -4.51
C GLU A 64 -13.91 2.37 -4.78
N TYR A 65 -13.53 2.14 -6.04
CA TYR A 65 -12.62 1.06 -6.40
C TYR A 65 -11.22 1.24 -5.78
N CYS A 66 -10.66 2.45 -5.84
CA CYS A 66 -9.40 2.78 -5.18
C CYS A 66 -9.48 2.60 -3.64
N LYS A 67 -10.60 3.00 -3.02
CA LYS A 67 -10.86 2.76 -1.60
C LYS A 67 -10.94 1.28 -1.26
N LEU A 68 -11.61 0.48 -2.10
CA LEU A 68 -11.70 -0.97 -1.94
C LEU A 68 -10.31 -1.62 -2.00
N LEU A 69 -9.49 -1.28 -3.00
CA LEU A 69 -8.11 -1.73 -3.11
C LEU A 69 -7.28 -1.34 -1.88
N GLY A 70 -7.42 -0.09 -1.41
CA GLY A 70 -6.84 0.37 -0.16
C GLY A 70 -7.24 -0.53 1.02
N ARG A 71 -8.48 -0.99 1.12
CA ARG A 71 -8.92 -1.81 2.26
C ARG A 71 -8.58 -3.31 2.14
N LEU A 72 -8.22 -3.78 0.95
CA LEU A 72 -7.96 -5.20 0.69
C LEU A 72 -6.80 -5.73 1.56
N LYS A 73 -5.73 -4.96 1.73
CA LYS A 73 -4.52 -5.41 2.46
C LYS A 73 -4.65 -5.39 3.99
N THR A 74 -5.60 -4.66 4.56
CA THR A 74 -5.72 -4.48 6.03
C THR A 74 -6.01 -5.78 6.80
N ASN A 75 -6.34 -6.88 6.12
CA ASN A 75 -6.72 -8.15 6.73
C ASN A 75 -5.71 -9.31 6.48
N TYR A 76 -4.53 -9.03 5.89
CA TYR A 76 -3.62 -10.08 5.40
C TYR A 76 -2.18 -10.00 5.94
N GLN A 77 -1.66 -11.15 6.40
CA GLN A 77 -0.22 -11.43 6.32
C GLN A 77 0.13 -11.65 4.84
N LEU A 78 1.17 -10.97 4.34
CA LEU A 78 1.57 -11.01 2.93
C LEU A 78 1.85 -12.45 2.43
N SER A 79 2.24 -13.36 3.34
CA SER A 79 2.48 -14.78 3.07
C SER A 79 1.26 -15.55 2.57
N GLU A 80 0.06 -15.24 3.07
CA GLU A 80 -1.18 -15.88 2.63
C GLU A 80 -1.59 -15.39 1.23
N LEU A 81 -1.29 -14.13 0.93
CA LEU A 81 -1.65 -13.49 -0.34
C LEU A 81 -0.81 -14.00 -1.52
N VAL A 82 0.48 -14.24 -1.29
CA VAL A 82 1.41 -14.78 -2.30
C VAL A 82 1.06 -16.21 -2.68
N ASN A 83 0.40 -16.95 -1.79
CA ASN A 83 -0.01 -18.34 -2.02
C ASN A 83 -1.38 -18.46 -2.75
N VAL A 84 -2.03 -17.33 -3.07
CA VAL A 84 -3.29 -17.31 -3.83
C VAL A 84 -2.97 -17.43 -5.32
N GLU A 85 -3.63 -18.38 -6.00
CA GLU A 85 -3.59 -18.47 -7.45
C GLU A 85 -3.98 -17.12 -8.07
N ASN A 86 -3.20 -16.65 -9.04
CA ASN A 86 -3.34 -15.36 -9.73
C ASN A 86 -2.85 -14.11 -8.99
N TYR A 87 -2.07 -14.25 -7.90
CA TYR A 87 -1.42 -13.09 -7.26
C TYR A 87 -0.53 -12.29 -8.20
N ALA A 88 0.27 -12.97 -9.04
CA ALA A 88 1.16 -12.34 -10.00
C ALA A 88 0.42 -11.43 -11.00
N GLU A 89 -0.66 -11.94 -11.58
CA GLU A 89 -1.48 -11.19 -12.52
C GLU A 89 -2.19 -10.02 -11.81
N TRP A 90 -2.74 -10.25 -10.63
CA TRP A 90 -3.43 -9.20 -9.87
C TRP A 90 -2.48 -8.07 -9.48
N ILE A 91 -1.29 -8.36 -8.94
CA ILE A 91 -0.35 -7.32 -8.52
C ILE A 91 0.19 -6.52 -9.70
N GLN A 92 0.39 -7.17 -10.85
CA GLN A 92 0.74 -6.50 -12.10
C GLN A 92 -0.36 -5.52 -12.54
N LEU A 93 -1.62 -5.98 -12.61
CA LEU A 93 -2.74 -5.13 -13.01
C LEU A 93 -2.92 -3.93 -12.07
N VAL A 94 -2.76 -4.15 -10.76
CA VAL A 94 -2.82 -3.07 -9.76
C VAL A 94 -1.65 -2.10 -9.93
N ALA A 95 -0.44 -2.57 -10.26
CA ALA A 95 0.72 -1.73 -10.50
C ALA A 95 0.52 -0.83 -11.73
N GLU A 96 0.13 -1.42 -12.87
CA GLU A 96 -0.15 -0.68 -14.10
C GLU A 96 -1.28 0.35 -13.89
N PHE A 97 -2.35 -0.05 -13.21
CA PHE A 97 -3.43 0.85 -12.85
C PHE A 97 -2.95 2.01 -11.95
N THR A 98 -2.10 1.72 -10.95
CA THR A 98 -1.56 2.75 -10.05
C THR A 98 -0.70 3.76 -10.82
N ILE A 99 0.18 3.29 -11.71
CA ILE A 99 1.03 4.16 -12.53
C ILE A 99 0.17 5.06 -13.42
N LYS A 100 -0.84 4.50 -14.10
CA LYS A 100 -1.80 5.29 -14.92
C LYS A 100 -2.58 6.31 -14.08
N SER A 101 -3.00 5.92 -12.88
CA SER A 101 -3.68 6.80 -11.92
C SER A 101 -2.79 7.99 -11.53
N LEU A 102 -1.50 7.75 -11.33
CA LEU A 102 -0.52 8.76 -10.95
C LEU A 102 -0.26 9.74 -12.08
N GLN A 103 -0.13 9.25 -13.31
CA GLN A 103 0.05 10.09 -14.50
C GLN A 103 -1.17 10.98 -14.76
N SER A 104 -2.38 10.47 -14.48
CA SER A 104 -3.64 11.22 -14.62
C SER A 104 -4.02 11.99 -13.34
N TRP A 105 -3.05 12.72 -12.77
CA TRP A 105 -3.16 13.34 -11.43
C TRP A 105 -4.35 14.30 -11.27
N GLN A 106 -4.76 14.98 -12.33
CA GLN A 106 -5.90 15.91 -12.31
C GLN A 106 -7.22 15.20 -12.02
N TRP A 107 -7.37 13.97 -12.51
CA TRP A 107 -8.58 13.17 -12.35
C TRP A 107 -8.56 12.27 -11.10
N ALA A 108 -7.38 11.96 -10.57
CA ALA A 108 -7.23 10.96 -9.50
C ALA A 108 -6.69 11.53 -8.17
N SER A 109 -6.56 12.85 -8.04
CA SER A 109 -5.85 13.54 -6.95
C SER A 109 -6.23 13.09 -5.53
N GLY A 110 -7.51 12.79 -5.26
CA GLY A 110 -7.95 12.22 -3.97
C GLY A 110 -7.83 10.69 -3.87
N SER A 111 -8.04 9.98 -4.97
CA SER A 111 -8.13 8.51 -5.03
C SER A 111 -6.76 7.83 -4.95
N VAL A 112 -5.72 8.48 -5.48
CA VAL A 112 -4.35 7.96 -5.56
C VAL A 112 -3.77 7.62 -4.19
N PHE A 113 -4.14 8.36 -3.15
CA PHE A 113 -3.61 8.14 -1.80
C PHE A 113 -4.03 6.77 -1.23
N TYR A 114 -5.19 6.24 -1.61
CA TYR A 114 -5.60 4.90 -1.23
C TYR A 114 -4.73 3.82 -1.87
N LEU A 115 -4.32 4.04 -3.12
CA LEU A 115 -3.39 3.16 -3.84
C LEU A 115 -1.99 3.23 -3.20
N LEU A 116 -1.47 4.43 -2.96
CA LEU A 116 -0.17 4.59 -2.28
C LEU A 116 -0.20 3.98 -0.87
N GLY A 117 -1.30 4.12 -0.13
CA GLY A 117 -1.49 3.47 1.17
C GLY A 117 -1.57 1.94 1.09
N LEU A 118 -2.04 1.37 -0.03
CA LEU A 118 -1.94 -0.06 -0.31
C LEU A 118 -0.48 -0.48 -0.51
N TRP A 119 0.25 0.22 -1.39
CA TRP A 119 1.67 -0.05 -1.69
C TRP A 119 2.57 0.12 -0.48
N GLY A 120 2.38 1.17 0.32
CA GLY A 120 3.12 1.37 1.56
C GLY A 120 2.97 0.20 2.53
N ARG A 121 1.75 -0.30 2.72
CA ARG A 121 1.53 -1.51 3.53
C ARG A 121 2.17 -2.74 2.89
N LEU A 122 2.12 -2.90 1.56
CA LEU A 122 2.75 -4.02 0.83
C LEU A 122 4.26 -4.07 1.13
N VAL A 123 4.94 -2.95 0.96
CA VAL A 123 6.37 -2.80 1.24
C VAL A 123 6.68 -3.02 2.72
N SER A 124 5.93 -2.42 3.64
CA SER A 124 6.13 -2.66 5.08
C SER A 124 5.95 -4.12 5.50
N SER A 125 5.23 -4.92 4.71
CA SER A 125 5.02 -6.34 4.98
C SER A 125 6.10 -7.25 4.36
N MET A 126 6.90 -6.76 3.42
CA MET A 126 7.96 -7.54 2.75
C MET A 126 8.98 -8.18 3.71
N PRO A 127 9.53 -7.49 4.74
CA PRO A 127 10.53 -8.09 5.62
C PRO A 127 10.00 -9.25 6.48
N TYR A 128 8.68 -9.46 6.52
CA TYR A 128 8.05 -10.56 7.24
C TYR A 128 7.81 -11.80 6.35
N LEU A 129 8.02 -11.71 5.03
CA LEU A 129 7.99 -12.85 4.14
C LEU A 129 9.23 -13.71 4.35
N LYS A 130 9.06 -14.90 4.92
CA LYS A 130 10.12 -15.92 4.97
C LYS A 130 10.12 -16.68 3.64
N GLY A 131 11.00 -16.31 2.73
CA GLY A 131 11.21 -17.06 1.48
C GLY A 131 12.07 -16.29 0.47
N ASP A 132 12.90 -17.03 -0.27
CA ASP A 132 13.83 -16.55 -1.32
C ASP A 132 13.11 -16.09 -2.60
N SER A 133 11.83 -15.72 -2.49
CA SER A 133 11.03 -15.33 -3.66
C SER A 133 11.24 -13.84 -3.92
N PRO A 134 11.84 -13.45 -5.08
CA PRO A 134 11.96 -12.04 -5.43
C PRO A 134 10.55 -11.50 -5.54
N SER A 135 10.13 -10.75 -4.52
CA SER A 135 8.76 -10.28 -4.48
C SER A 135 8.59 -9.35 -5.68
N MET A 136 7.63 -9.61 -6.57
CA MET A 136 7.34 -8.73 -7.73
C MET A 136 7.18 -7.25 -7.32
N LEU A 137 6.84 -7.03 -6.05
CA LEU A 137 6.86 -5.73 -5.37
C LEU A 137 8.19 -4.98 -5.56
N GLU A 138 9.35 -5.64 -5.47
CA GLU A 138 10.67 -5.00 -5.67
C GLU A 138 10.83 -4.38 -7.06
N SER A 139 10.14 -4.92 -8.06
CA SER A 139 10.17 -4.36 -9.42
C SER A 139 9.16 -3.20 -9.60
N TYR A 140 7.98 -3.29 -9.00
CA TYR A 140 6.91 -2.31 -9.19
C TYR A 140 7.00 -1.08 -8.28
N VAL A 141 7.47 -1.25 -7.04
CA VAL A 141 7.62 -0.16 -6.07
C VAL A 141 8.50 1.00 -6.59
N PRO A 142 9.69 0.76 -7.18
CA PRO A 142 10.49 1.84 -7.74
C PRO A 142 9.77 2.55 -8.90
N GLN A 143 9.10 1.82 -9.79
CA GLN A 143 8.33 2.40 -10.90
C GLN A 143 7.17 3.29 -10.42
N ILE A 144 6.45 2.84 -9.39
CA ILE A 144 5.35 3.62 -8.78
C ILE A 144 5.89 4.87 -8.09
N THR A 145 7.03 4.75 -7.42
CA THR A 145 7.70 5.88 -6.75
C THR A 145 8.13 6.93 -7.77
N GLU A 146 8.77 6.50 -8.86
CA GLU A 146 9.13 7.36 -9.99
C GLU A 146 7.89 8.05 -10.59
N ALA A 147 6.85 7.28 -10.91
CA ALA A 147 5.60 7.83 -11.46
C ALA A 147 4.96 8.86 -10.52
N TYR A 148 5.02 8.66 -9.20
CA TYR A 148 4.53 9.63 -8.22
C TYR A 148 5.36 10.91 -8.20
N ILE A 149 6.69 10.81 -8.19
CA ILE A 149 7.58 11.97 -8.21
C ILE A 149 7.35 12.79 -9.49
N THR A 150 7.37 12.13 -10.65
CA THR A 150 7.14 12.77 -11.95
C THR A 150 5.78 13.46 -11.99
N SER A 151 4.72 12.77 -11.56
CA SER A 151 3.37 13.33 -11.46
C SER A 151 3.30 14.60 -10.61
N ARG A 152 4.01 14.65 -9.47
CA ARG A 152 4.07 15.86 -8.64
C ARG A 152 4.83 17.00 -9.32
N LEU A 153 5.95 16.70 -9.98
CA LEU A 153 6.70 17.69 -10.75
C LEU A 153 5.85 18.28 -11.90
N ASP A 154 5.16 17.43 -12.65
CA ASP A 154 4.23 17.84 -13.70
C ASP A 154 3.10 18.72 -13.15
N SER A 155 2.54 18.37 -11.98
CA SER A 155 1.49 19.18 -11.36
C SER A 155 1.95 20.59 -11.00
N VAL A 156 3.18 20.73 -10.50
CA VAL A 156 3.77 22.04 -10.18
C VAL A 156 4.08 22.80 -11.46
N HIS A 157 4.67 22.13 -12.46
CA HIS A 157 4.95 22.73 -13.75
C HIS A 157 3.67 23.28 -14.39
N ALA A 158 2.59 22.50 -14.39
CA ALA A 158 1.29 22.91 -14.92
C ALA A 158 0.77 24.20 -14.27
N ILE A 159 0.94 24.36 -12.95
CA ILE A 159 0.54 25.59 -12.23
C ILE A 159 1.44 26.77 -12.60
N VAL A 160 2.76 26.55 -12.72
CA VAL A 160 3.74 27.60 -13.00
C VAL A 160 3.68 28.10 -14.46
N THR A 161 3.30 27.23 -15.41
CA THR A 161 3.19 27.59 -16.83
C THR A 161 1.84 28.16 -17.24
N VAL A 162 0.82 28.16 -16.36
CA VAL A 162 -0.38 28.97 -16.62
C VAL A 162 0.05 30.44 -16.56
N PRO A 163 0.03 31.20 -17.68
CA PRO A 163 0.31 32.62 -17.61
C PRO A 163 -0.73 33.26 -16.67
N PRO A 164 -0.32 34.21 -15.81
CA PRO A 164 -1.30 34.97 -15.04
C PRO A 164 -2.29 35.56 -16.04
N HIS A 165 -3.55 35.15 -15.96
CA HIS A 165 -4.60 35.77 -16.76
C HIS A 165 -4.43 37.29 -16.61
N PRO A 166 -4.39 38.05 -17.72
CA PRO A 166 -4.45 39.49 -17.60
C PRO A 166 -5.73 39.79 -16.82
N PHE A 167 -5.58 40.46 -15.68
CA PHE A 167 -6.69 40.96 -14.90
C PHE A 167 -7.71 41.58 -15.86
N PRO A 168 -9.01 41.25 -15.78
CA PRO A 168 -9.99 41.97 -16.58
C PRO A 168 -9.81 43.47 -16.26
N PRO A 169 -9.74 44.35 -17.28
CA PRO A 169 -9.67 45.77 -17.02
C PRO A 169 -10.87 46.13 -16.14
N LEU A 170 -10.60 46.81 -15.04
CA LEU A 170 -11.62 47.45 -14.21
C LEU A 170 -12.37 48.43 -15.13
N LEU A 171 -13.45 47.95 -15.74
CA LEU A 171 -14.38 48.78 -16.49
C LEU A 171 -14.93 49.80 -15.51
N CYS A 172 -14.60 51.05 -15.83
CA CYS A 172 -15.17 52.32 -15.41
C CYS A 172 -16.12 52.27 -14.21
N SER A 173 -15.75 53.04 -13.18
CA SER A 173 -16.70 53.80 -12.39
C SER A 173 -17.85 54.26 -13.28
N GLN A 174 -19.03 53.70 -13.06
CA GLN A 174 -20.27 54.33 -13.50
C GLN A 174 -20.35 55.68 -12.79
N ASP A 175 -20.24 56.75 -13.56
CA ASP A 175 -20.82 58.02 -13.19
C ASP A 175 -22.31 57.79 -12.86
N PRO A 176 -22.80 58.18 -11.67
CA PRO A 176 -24.22 58.30 -11.47
C PRO A 176 -24.70 59.56 -12.20
N GLU A 177 -25.37 59.38 -13.33
CA GLU A 177 -26.40 60.34 -13.72
C GLU A 177 -27.54 60.25 -12.69
N ASP A 178 -27.66 61.21 -11.78
CA ASP A 178 -28.94 61.82 -11.39
C ASP A 178 -28.75 63.03 -10.43
N VAL A 179 -29.38 64.15 -10.81
CA VAL A 179 -29.64 65.45 -10.11
C VAL A 179 -28.61 66.59 -10.17
#